data_AF-A0A1H6IIP7-F1
#
_entry.id   AF-A0A1H6IIP7-F1
#
_cell.length_a   1.000
_cell.length_b   1.000
_cell.length_c   1.000
_cell.angle_alpha   90.00
_cell.angle_beta   90.00
_cell.angle_gamma   90.00
#
_symmetry.space_group_name_H-M   'P 1'
#
loop_
_entity.id
_entity.type
_entity.pdbx_description
1 polymer ?
#
loop_
_entity_poly.entity_id
_entity_poly.type
_entity_poly.pdbx_seq_one_letter_code
_entity_poly.pdbx_strand_id
1 'polypeptide(L)'
;MKRTAAIVVTYNRKELLKENIEKLLAQSFKSRLDIIIIDNASTDGTKEYVGSFIDKKEIKYINTGENLGGAGGFHYGIKYAVENNYDFVWVMDDDCMPKEKALEEFYRWDKKLNGKYGFLSSKVLWKDGSICTMNVQKETKWKRLKNFDRIRQIQYASFVSLFLKSETVRKVGLPYKDFFIWADDWEYTRRISKREKCYFIPSSIADHFSGSNVGADIITSPKDRIDRFNYMYRNDVVLYRQDGIEGRIYLGIRNMVHRLRIILKAKDKKRKFEIIRKGTKEGKKFFPEIEYPNLKRD
;
A
#
# COMPACT_ATOMS: atom_id res chain seq x y z
N MET A 1 12.81 19.43 -14.22
CA MET A 1 13.11 17.97 -14.24
C MET A 1 12.13 17.26 -13.32
N LYS A 2 11.67 16.04 -13.65
CA LYS A 2 10.65 15.35 -12.84
C LYS A 2 11.17 15.01 -11.43
N ARG A 3 10.42 15.30 -10.37
CA ARG A 3 10.74 14.98 -8.96
C ARG A 3 9.86 13.87 -8.40
N THR A 4 10.41 13.11 -7.45
CA THR A 4 9.71 12.03 -6.75
C THR A 4 9.65 12.31 -5.26
N ALA A 5 8.44 12.19 -4.69
CA ALA A 5 8.22 12.09 -3.26
C ALA A 5 8.20 10.62 -2.84
N ALA A 6 9.15 10.17 -2.01
CA ALA A 6 9.00 8.91 -1.27
C ALA A 6 8.12 9.17 -0.04
N ILE A 7 6.91 8.60 -0.06
CA ILE A 7 5.96 8.67 1.06
C ILE A 7 6.15 7.44 1.92
N VAL A 8 6.64 7.66 3.14
CA VAL A 8 6.83 6.61 4.15
C VAL A 8 5.82 6.81 5.27
N VAL A 9 4.93 5.85 5.46
CA VAL A 9 3.96 5.89 6.58
C VAL A 9 4.52 5.09 7.76
N THR A 10 4.47 5.68 8.95
CA THR A 10 4.97 5.05 10.17
C THR A 10 4.05 5.25 11.37
N TYR A 11 4.07 4.29 12.29
CA TYR A 11 3.40 4.36 13.58
C TYR A 11 4.08 3.44 14.61
N ASN A 12 4.76 4.02 15.60
CA ASN A 12 5.41 3.30 16.69
C ASN A 12 6.37 2.17 16.22
N ARG A 13 7.14 2.45 15.16
CA ARG A 13 8.11 1.53 14.55
C ARG A 13 9.44 2.23 14.25
N LYS A 14 9.89 3.10 15.16
CA LYS A 14 11.11 3.91 15.00
C LYS A 14 12.30 3.14 14.44
N GLU A 15 12.61 1.95 14.96
CA GLU A 15 13.81 1.20 14.52
C GLU A 15 13.73 0.75 13.06
N LEU A 16 12.56 0.30 12.59
CA LEU A 16 12.35 -0.03 11.17
C LEU A 16 12.44 1.23 10.31
N LEU A 17 11.86 2.34 10.78
CA LEU A 17 11.95 3.62 10.10
C LEU A 17 13.40 4.10 9.92
N LYS A 18 14.28 3.88 10.90
CA LYS A 18 15.72 4.21 10.76
C LYS A 18 16.33 3.49 9.57
N GLU A 19 16.14 2.18 9.52
CA GLU A 19 16.67 1.35 8.42
C GLU A 19 16.08 1.76 7.07
N ASN A 20 14.78 2.06 7.01
CA ASN A 20 14.13 2.55 5.79
C ASN A 20 14.74 3.88 5.30
N ILE A 21 14.93 4.84 6.21
CA ILE A 21 15.54 6.14 5.89
C ILE A 21 16.95 5.94 5.33
N GLU A 22 17.77 5.07 5.93
CA GLU A 22 19.10 4.75 5.42
C GLU A 22 19.06 4.19 3.99
N LYS A 23 18.12 3.28 3.69
CA LYS A 23 17.94 2.72 2.33
C LYS A 23 17.48 3.76 1.31
N LEU A 24 16.66 4.72 1.72
CA LEU A 24 16.21 5.81 0.85
C LEU A 24 17.34 6.81 0.57
N LEU A 25 18.13 7.19 1.59
CA LEU A 25 19.28 8.07 1.44
C LEU A 25 20.40 7.45 0.59
N ALA A 26 20.49 6.12 0.60
CA ALA A 26 21.46 5.36 -0.20
C ALA A 26 21.05 5.14 -1.67
N GLN A 27 19.88 5.61 -2.12
CA GLN A 27 19.45 5.40 -3.52
C GLN A 27 20.45 5.98 -4.52
N SER A 28 20.75 5.24 -5.60
CA SER A 28 21.64 5.69 -6.68
C SER A 28 21.09 6.93 -7.41
N PHE A 29 19.77 7.08 -7.44
CA PHE A 29 19.06 8.15 -8.13
C PHE A 29 18.49 9.22 -7.17
N LYS A 30 19.25 9.57 -6.14
CA LYS A 30 18.82 10.48 -5.05
C LYS A 30 18.59 11.95 -5.43
N SER A 31 19.19 12.45 -6.50
CA SER A 31 19.13 13.88 -6.88
C SER A 31 17.73 14.38 -7.24
N ARG A 32 16.75 13.49 -7.34
CA ARG A 32 15.35 13.78 -7.66
C ARG A 32 14.38 13.22 -6.62
N LEU A 33 14.90 12.78 -5.47
CA LEU A 33 14.16 12.12 -4.42
C LEU A 33 14.04 13.03 -3.20
N ASP A 34 12.82 13.38 -2.84
CA ASP A 34 12.51 13.95 -1.53
C ASP A 34 11.85 12.88 -0.67
N ILE A 35 12.34 12.71 0.56
CA ILE A 35 11.81 11.75 1.53
C ILE A 35 10.80 12.47 2.41
N ILE A 36 9.58 11.93 2.48
CA ILE A 36 8.48 12.50 3.26
C ILE A 36 7.95 11.43 4.21
N ILE A 37 8.18 11.63 5.50
CA ILE A 37 7.71 10.76 6.57
C ILE A 37 6.35 11.26 7.05
N ILE A 38 5.34 10.40 6.94
CA ILE A 38 4.00 10.61 7.48
C ILE A 38 3.87 9.78 8.75
N ASP A 39 3.96 10.46 9.90
CA ASP A 39 3.87 9.85 11.22
C ASP A 39 2.44 9.91 11.75
N ASN A 40 1.85 8.74 12.00
CA ASN A 40 0.50 8.55 12.54
C ASN A 40 0.44 8.74 14.06
N ALA A 41 1.06 9.80 14.58
CA ALA A 41 1.15 10.12 16.00
C ALA A 41 1.93 9.08 16.84
N SER A 42 3.14 8.74 16.39
CA SER A 42 4.05 7.89 17.16
C SER A 42 4.46 8.53 18.50
N THR A 43 4.67 7.68 19.50
CA THR A 43 5.05 8.05 20.88
C THR A 43 6.35 7.36 21.32
N ASP A 44 7.08 6.76 20.37
CA ASP A 44 8.24 5.88 20.61
C ASP A 44 9.61 6.58 20.40
N GLY A 45 9.62 7.92 20.32
CA GLY A 45 10.81 8.71 20.03
C GLY A 45 11.06 8.96 18.54
N THR A 46 10.09 8.67 17.67
CA THR A 46 10.22 8.82 16.21
C THR A 46 10.56 10.27 15.81
N LYS A 47 9.85 11.26 16.38
CA LYS A 47 10.04 12.68 16.06
C LYS A 47 11.44 13.16 16.43
N GLU A 48 11.92 12.75 17.60
CA GLU A 48 13.24 13.09 18.13
C GLU A 48 14.35 12.53 17.24
N TYR A 49 14.18 11.28 16.78
CA TYR A 49 15.13 10.65 15.87
C TYR A 49 15.23 11.40 14.52
N VAL A 50 14.09 11.74 13.91
CA VAL A 50 14.09 12.40 12.60
C VAL A 50 14.52 13.87 12.65
N GLY A 51 14.59 14.49 13.83
CA GLY A 51 14.90 15.90 14.05
C GLY A 51 16.13 16.38 13.26
N SER A 52 17.25 15.66 13.36
CA SER A 52 18.49 16.06 12.67
C SER A 52 18.40 16.05 11.14
N PHE A 53 17.57 15.17 10.57
CA PHE A 53 17.34 15.12 9.12
C PHE A 53 16.43 16.26 8.65
N ILE A 54 15.51 16.71 9.51
CA ILE A 54 14.65 17.87 9.26
C ILE A 54 15.51 19.14 9.21
N ASP A 55 16.41 19.32 10.18
CA ASP A 55 17.28 20.50 10.27
C ASP A 55 18.19 20.63 9.04
N LYS A 56 18.69 19.50 8.53
CA LYS A 56 19.50 19.43 7.30
C LYS A 56 18.67 19.51 6.02
N LYS A 57 17.34 19.54 6.11
CA LYS A 57 16.39 19.49 4.98
C LYS A 57 16.55 18.24 4.10
N GLU A 58 17.04 17.15 4.66
CA GLU A 58 17.15 15.86 3.99
C GLU A 58 15.82 15.12 3.99
N ILE A 59 14.98 15.37 5.00
CA ILE A 59 13.69 14.72 5.19
C ILE A 59 12.62 15.76 5.53
N LYS A 60 11.45 15.63 4.90
CA LYS A 60 10.23 16.28 5.35
C LYS A 60 9.50 15.36 6.32
N TYR A 61 9.22 15.83 7.52
CA TYR A 61 8.41 15.11 8.50
C TYR A 61 7.06 15.78 8.69
N ILE A 62 6.00 14.98 8.71
CA ILE A 62 4.64 15.44 8.97
C ILE A 62 3.99 14.48 9.96
N ASN A 63 3.63 14.99 11.12
CA ASN A 63 2.83 14.26 12.10
C ASN A 63 1.35 14.58 11.87
N THR A 64 0.52 13.53 11.79
CA THR A 64 -0.92 13.66 11.50
C THR A 64 -1.76 13.99 12.73
N GLY A 65 -1.18 14.01 13.93
CA GLY A 65 -1.84 14.34 15.19
C GLY A 65 -2.61 13.19 15.84
N GLU A 66 -3.00 12.18 15.07
CA GLU A 66 -3.67 10.97 15.55
C GLU A 66 -3.35 9.75 14.67
N ASN A 67 -3.72 8.55 15.14
CA ASN A 67 -3.53 7.35 14.34
C ASN A 67 -4.65 7.20 13.29
N LEU A 68 -4.36 7.63 12.06
CA LEU A 68 -5.28 7.54 10.92
C LEU A 68 -5.35 6.14 10.26
N GLY A 69 -4.64 5.15 10.82
CA GLY A 69 -4.42 3.86 10.17
C GLY A 69 -3.53 3.98 8.92
N GLY A 70 -3.20 2.84 8.31
CA GLY A 70 -2.38 2.81 7.09
C GLY A 70 -3.04 3.56 5.93
N ALA A 71 -4.34 3.34 5.73
CA ALA A 71 -5.08 3.96 4.63
C ALA A 71 -5.11 5.50 4.73
N GLY A 72 -5.30 6.03 5.94
CA GLY A 72 -5.29 7.46 6.20
C GLY A 72 -3.90 8.08 6.04
N GLY A 73 -2.85 7.43 6.56
CA GLY A 73 -1.48 7.89 6.39
C GLY A 73 -1.06 7.94 4.91
N PHE A 74 -1.36 6.89 4.13
CA PHE A 74 -1.06 6.86 2.70
C PHE A 74 -1.86 7.90 1.92
N HIS A 75 -3.16 8.03 2.22
CA HIS A 75 -3.98 9.08 1.65
C HIS A 75 -3.37 10.46 1.88
N TYR A 76 -2.99 10.77 3.13
CA TYR A 76 -2.41 12.05 3.52
C TYR A 76 -1.11 12.33 2.75
N GLY A 77 -0.19 11.37 2.73
CA GLY A 77 1.11 11.54 2.07
C GLY A 77 1.00 11.66 0.55
N ILE A 78 0.16 10.84 -0.09
CA ILE A 78 -0.09 10.95 -1.54
C ILE A 78 -0.72 12.30 -1.87
N LYS A 79 -1.70 12.76 -1.08
CA LYS A 79 -2.32 14.08 -1.24
C LYS A 79 -1.28 15.18 -1.15
N TYR A 80 -0.46 15.17 -0.10
CA TYR A 80 0.61 16.15 0.08
C TYR A 80 1.55 16.20 -1.13
N ALA A 81 2.02 15.06 -1.64
CA ALA A 81 2.92 15.03 -2.79
C ALA A 81 2.27 15.64 -4.04
N VAL A 82 1.00 15.33 -4.31
CA VAL A 82 0.31 15.86 -5.49
C VAL A 82 0.05 17.36 -5.36
N GLU A 83 -0.36 17.83 -4.19
CA GLU A 83 -0.64 19.25 -3.92
C GLU A 83 0.63 20.11 -3.85
N ASN A 84 1.80 19.49 -3.66
CA ASN A 84 3.12 20.15 -3.67
C ASN A 84 3.90 19.93 -4.97
N ASN A 85 3.19 19.67 -6.07
CA ASN A 85 3.75 19.63 -7.43
C ASN A 85 4.91 18.64 -7.61
N TYR A 86 4.85 17.48 -6.95
CA TYR A 86 5.70 16.34 -7.32
C TYR A 86 5.16 15.69 -8.60
N ASP A 87 6.06 15.19 -9.45
CA ASP A 87 5.68 14.47 -10.67
C ASP A 87 5.32 13.01 -10.37
N PHE A 88 6.03 12.42 -9.42
CA PHE A 88 5.86 11.04 -8.99
C PHE A 88 5.71 10.91 -7.49
N VAL A 89 4.98 9.87 -7.08
CA VAL A 89 4.80 9.45 -5.70
C VAL A 89 5.26 8.00 -5.58
N TRP A 90 6.20 7.74 -4.68
CA TRP A 90 6.69 6.40 -4.38
C TRP A 90 6.29 6.03 -2.96
N VAL A 91 5.32 5.13 -2.85
CA VAL A 91 4.62 4.83 -1.60
C VAL A 91 5.22 3.58 -0.96
N MET A 92 5.47 3.63 0.34
CA MET A 92 5.91 2.49 1.16
C MET A 92 5.60 2.65 2.65
N ASP A 93 5.57 1.53 3.36
CA ASP A 93 5.63 1.48 4.83
C ASP A 93 7.08 1.63 5.33
N ASP A 94 7.25 1.90 6.62
CA ASP A 94 8.54 1.96 7.33
C ASP A 94 9.33 0.63 7.37
N ASP A 95 8.70 -0.51 7.06
CA ASP A 95 9.35 -1.83 7.01
C ASP A 95 9.68 -2.29 5.58
N CYS A 96 9.56 -1.39 4.60
CA CYS A 96 10.00 -1.60 3.22
C CYS A 96 11.43 -1.10 3.03
N MET A 97 12.37 -1.97 2.68
CA MET A 97 13.78 -1.65 2.48
C MET A 97 14.11 -1.65 0.97
N PRO A 98 13.94 -0.53 0.25
CA PRO A 98 14.26 -0.49 -1.17
C PRO A 98 15.75 -0.74 -1.41
N LYS A 99 16.09 -1.55 -2.42
CA LYS A 99 17.47 -1.72 -2.86
C LYS A 99 17.96 -0.45 -3.54
N GLU A 100 19.28 -0.25 -3.56
CA GLU A 100 19.96 0.97 -4.04
C GLU A 100 19.44 1.52 -5.39
N LYS A 101 19.11 0.63 -6.33
CA LYS A 101 18.67 0.98 -7.70
C LYS A 101 17.15 0.99 -7.89
N ALA A 102 16.36 0.83 -6.83
CA ALA A 102 14.92 0.65 -6.93
C ALA A 102 14.23 1.83 -7.63
N LEU A 103 14.59 3.06 -7.25
CA LEU A 103 14.06 4.28 -7.87
C LEU A 103 14.56 4.47 -9.30
N GLU A 104 15.86 4.24 -9.53
CA GLU A 104 16.48 4.35 -10.87
C GLU A 104 15.74 3.47 -11.89
N GLU A 105 15.41 2.25 -11.50
CA GLU A 105 14.68 1.30 -12.35
C GLU A 105 13.25 1.76 -12.66
N PHE A 106 12.57 2.44 -11.73
CA PHE A 106 11.27 3.07 -12.06
C PHE A 106 11.41 4.17 -13.10
N TYR A 107 12.42 5.04 -13.00
CA TYR A 107 12.68 6.07 -14.02
C TYR A 107 13.05 5.47 -15.38
N ARG A 108 13.85 4.39 -15.37
CA ARG A 108 14.20 3.65 -16.58
C ARG A 108 12.95 3.10 -17.28
N TRP A 109 12.02 2.54 -16.53
CA TRP A 109 10.77 2.02 -17.06
C TRP A 109 9.76 3.12 -17.42
N ASP A 110 9.74 4.26 -16.71
CA ASP A 110 8.97 5.44 -17.12
C ASP A 110 9.34 5.87 -18.55
N LYS A 111 10.65 5.95 -18.82
CA LYS A 111 11.17 6.26 -20.17
C LYS A 111 10.81 5.18 -21.18
N LYS A 112 11.05 3.90 -20.87
CA LYS A 112 10.76 2.78 -21.79
C LYS A 112 9.27 2.66 -22.14
N LEU A 113 8.38 2.95 -21.19
CA LEU A 113 6.93 2.92 -21.38
C LEU A 113 6.37 4.25 -21.89
N ASN A 114 7.23 5.24 -22.19
CA ASN A 114 6.83 6.58 -22.61
C ASN A 114 5.81 7.25 -21.66
N GLY A 115 5.90 6.97 -20.36
CA GLY A 115 4.93 7.45 -19.35
C GLY A 115 3.52 6.86 -19.47
N LYS A 116 3.28 5.86 -20.34
CA LYS A 116 1.96 5.28 -20.63
C LYS A 116 1.64 4.08 -19.74
N TYR A 117 1.46 4.35 -18.44
CA TYR A 117 1.05 3.37 -17.43
C TYR A 117 0.27 4.06 -16.30
N GLY A 118 -0.44 3.27 -15.49
CA GLY A 118 -1.10 3.74 -14.27
C GLY A 118 -0.17 3.73 -13.06
N PHE A 119 0.39 2.56 -12.74
CA PHE A 119 1.42 2.42 -11.70
C PHE A 119 2.48 1.39 -12.08
N LEU A 120 3.63 1.48 -11.41
CA LEU A 120 4.70 0.47 -11.42
C LEU A 120 4.87 -0.07 -9.99
N SER A 121 5.11 -1.38 -9.83
CA SER A 121 5.38 -1.98 -8.53
C SER A 121 6.69 -2.77 -8.53
N SER A 122 7.42 -2.73 -7.42
CA SER A 122 8.67 -3.50 -7.26
C SER A 122 8.43 -5.01 -7.11
N LYS A 123 9.51 -5.77 -7.36
CA LYS A 123 9.71 -7.11 -6.81
C LYS A 123 9.99 -7.01 -5.31
N VAL A 124 9.12 -7.61 -4.50
CA VAL A 124 9.26 -7.59 -3.05
C VAL A 124 9.82 -8.92 -2.56
N LEU A 125 10.96 -8.84 -1.87
CA LEU A 125 11.58 -9.98 -1.21
C LEU A 125 11.25 -9.94 0.29
N TRP A 126 11.25 -11.09 0.94
CA TRP A 126 11.26 -11.15 2.39
C TRP A 126 12.70 -11.03 2.89
N LYS A 127 12.88 -10.82 4.20
CA LYS A 127 14.19 -10.58 4.82
C LYS A 127 15.23 -11.70 4.62
N ASP A 128 14.80 -12.89 4.20
CA ASP A 128 15.68 -14.03 3.85
C ASP A 128 16.02 -14.09 2.34
N GLY A 129 15.57 -13.12 1.54
CA GLY A 129 15.77 -13.06 0.09
C GLY A 129 14.74 -13.84 -0.73
N SER A 130 13.82 -14.59 -0.11
CA SER A 130 12.73 -15.27 -0.81
C SER A 130 11.67 -14.27 -1.29
N ILE A 131 10.75 -14.68 -2.19
CA ILE A 131 9.62 -13.82 -2.57
C ILE A 131 8.72 -13.55 -1.36
N CYS A 132 8.39 -12.27 -1.14
CA CYS A 132 7.44 -11.91 -0.09
C CYS A 132 6.00 -12.25 -0.51
N THR A 133 5.48 -13.38 -0.04
CA THR A 133 4.22 -13.99 -0.47
C THR A 133 3.01 -13.08 -0.25
N MET A 134 3.02 -12.27 0.81
CA MET A 134 1.94 -11.32 1.10
C MET A 134 1.89 -10.14 0.13
N ASN A 135 3.01 -9.79 -0.52
CA ASN A 135 3.12 -8.67 -1.47
C ASN A 135 3.12 -9.11 -2.94
N VAL A 136 2.95 -10.40 -3.22
CA VAL A 136 2.84 -10.89 -4.60
C VAL A 136 1.66 -10.25 -5.31
N GLN A 137 1.95 -9.56 -6.40
CA GLN A 137 0.95 -8.88 -7.22
C GLN A 137 -0.01 -9.87 -7.88
N LYS A 138 -1.17 -9.36 -8.31
CA LYS A 138 -2.12 -10.14 -9.10
C LYS A 138 -2.24 -9.61 -10.52
N GLU A 139 -2.14 -10.51 -11.49
CA GLU A 139 -2.47 -10.23 -12.90
C GLU A 139 -3.96 -9.98 -13.07
N THR A 140 -4.78 -10.74 -12.33
CA THR A 140 -6.23 -10.56 -12.23
C THR A 140 -6.70 -10.94 -10.83
N LYS A 141 -7.93 -10.63 -10.44
CA LYS A 141 -8.48 -11.04 -9.12
C LYS A 141 -8.38 -12.55 -8.83
N TRP A 142 -8.25 -13.37 -9.88
CA TRP A 142 -8.14 -14.82 -9.83
C TRP A 142 -6.71 -15.35 -9.92
N LYS A 143 -5.76 -14.55 -10.44
CA LYS A 143 -4.43 -15.02 -10.80
C LYS A 143 -3.33 -14.18 -10.15
N ARG A 144 -2.63 -14.78 -9.18
CA ARG A 144 -1.38 -14.25 -8.63
C ARG A 144 -0.24 -14.41 -9.62
N LEU A 145 0.69 -13.46 -9.59
CA LEU A 145 1.93 -13.56 -10.34
C LEU A 145 2.78 -14.74 -9.82
N LYS A 146 3.43 -15.47 -10.73
CA LYS A 146 4.29 -16.64 -10.40
C LYS A 146 5.71 -16.56 -10.96
N ASN A 147 5.94 -15.73 -11.97
CA ASN A 147 7.26 -15.54 -12.58
C ASN A 147 7.68 -14.10 -12.34
N PHE A 148 8.84 -13.92 -11.73
CA PHE A 148 9.32 -12.64 -11.19
C PHE A 148 10.57 -12.13 -11.90
N ASP A 149 10.85 -12.64 -13.10
CA ASP A 149 12.10 -12.38 -13.84
C ASP A 149 11.88 -11.44 -15.03
N ARG A 150 10.61 -11.18 -15.37
CA ARG A 150 10.21 -10.30 -16.48
C ARG A 150 9.12 -9.34 -16.07
N ILE A 151 9.03 -8.23 -16.80
CA ILE A 151 7.91 -7.29 -16.68
C ILE A 151 6.58 -8.01 -16.94
N ARG A 152 5.58 -7.71 -16.13
CA ARG A 152 4.24 -8.29 -16.26
C ARG A 152 3.16 -7.25 -16.04
N GLN A 153 2.12 -7.29 -16.87
CA GLN A 153 0.94 -6.48 -16.62
C GLN A 153 0.20 -7.04 -15.40
N ILE A 154 -0.16 -6.15 -14.48
CA ILE A 154 -0.84 -6.49 -13.23
C ILE A 154 -2.04 -5.57 -13.03
N GLN A 155 -2.98 -6.04 -12.22
CA GLN A 155 -4.17 -5.28 -11.83
C GLN A 155 -4.13 -4.82 -10.38
N TYR A 156 -3.30 -5.46 -9.56
CA TYR A 156 -3.26 -5.20 -8.14
C TYR A 156 -1.85 -5.33 -7.60
N ALA A 157 -1.49 -4.42 -6.71
CA ALA A 157 -0.24 -4.44 -5.95
C ALA A 157 -0.49 -3.87 -4.54
N SER A 158 0.37 -4.26 -3.60
CA SER A 158 0.39 -3.62 -2.27
C SER A 158 1.05 -2.25 -2.33
N PHE A 159 0.90 -1.46 -1.26
CA PHE A 159 1.65 -0.22 -1.05
C PHE A 159 3.11 -0.41 -0.64
N VAL A 160 3.61 -1.64 -0.55
CA VAL A 160 5.06 -1.91 -0.39
C VAL A 160 5.78 -1.66 -1.72
N SER A 161 6.35 -0.45 -1.85
CA SER A 161 7.05 0.05 -3.04
C SER A 161 6.18 0.14 -4.30
N LEU A 162 5.20 1.05 -4.26
CA LEU A 162 4.33 1.40 -5.37
C LEU A 162 4.69 2.78 -5.95
N PHE A 163 5.02 2.84 -7.24
CA PHE A 163 5.41 4.06 -7.94
C PHE A 163 4.28 4.57 -8.85
N LEU A 164 3.87 5.80 -8.62
CA LEU A 164 2.70 6.45 -9.22
C LEU A 164 3.11 7.78 -9.88
N LYS A 165 2.42 8.13 -10.97
CA LYS A 165 2.41 9.51 -11.45
C LYS A 165 1.40 10.32 -10.66
N SER A 166 1.74 11.55 -10.28
CA SER A 166 0.78 12.49 -9.70
C SER A 166 -0.39 12.76 -10.64
N GLU A 167 -0.16 12.70 -11.95
CA GLU A 167 -1.21 12.76 -12.97
C GLU A 167 -2.23 11.63 -12.84
N THR A 168 -1.79 10.40 -12.58
CA THR A 168 -2.70 9.26 -12.36
C THR A 168 -3.54 9.49 -11.10
N VAL A 169 -2.93 9.98 -10.01
CA VAL A 169 -3.67 10.34 -8.78
C VAL A 169 -4.74 11.40 -9.06
N ARG A 170 -4.40 12.48 -9.80
CA ARG A 170 -5.37 13.52 -10.19
C ARG A 170 -6.57 12.97 -10.97
N LYS A 171 -6.35 11.97 -11.84
CA LYS A 171 -7.41 11.35 -12.65
C LYS A 171 -8.31 10.41 -11.85
N VAL A 172 -7.73 9.64 -10.92
CA VAL A 172 -8.47 8.57 -10.22
C VAL A 172 -8.95 8.96 -8.83
N GLY A 173 -8.39 10.01 -8.24
CA GLY A 173 -8.59 10.43 -6.85
C GLY A 173 -7.59 9.77 -5.90
N LEU A 174 -7.77 9.97 -4.60
CA LEU A 174 -6.93 9.42 -3.53
C LEU A 174 -7.40 8.03 -3.08
N PRO A 175 -6.58 7.25 -2.36
CA PRO A 175 -7.05 6.06 -1.62
C PRO A 175 -8.12 6.43 -0.59
N TYR A 176 -9.01 5.50 -0.24
CA TYR A 176 -10.03 5.75 0.78
C TYR A 176 -9.41 5.79 2.18
N LYS A 177 -9.27 6.99 2.78
CA LYS A 177 -8.79 7.15 4.16
C LYS A 177 -9.67 6.40 5.18
N ASP A 178 -10.99 6.35 4.93
CA ASP A 178 -11.98 5.74 5.82
C ASP A 178 -11.84 4.21 5.93
N PHE A 179 -11.02 3.58 5.08
CA PHE A 179 -10.72 2.15 5.20
C PHE A 179 -9.95 1.84 6.48
N PHE A 180 -9.21 2.82 7.03
CA PHE A 180 -8.31 2.72 8.17
C PHE A 180 -7.16 1.71 7.95
N ILE A 181 -7.49 0.43 7.74
CA ILE A 181 -6.53 -0.64 7.44
C ILE A 181 -7.13 -1.66 6.46
N TRP A 182 -6.26 -2.20 5.60
CA TRP A 182 -6.50 -3.29 4.65
C TRP A 182 -7.47 -2.98 3.50
N ALA A 183 -7.13 -3.57 2.35
CA ALA A 183 -7.82 -3.46 1.05
C ALA A 183 -7.76 -2.08 0.40
N ASP A 184 -7.17 -1.09 1.04
CA ASP A 184 -6.91 0.25 0.52
C ASP A 184 -5.95 0.20 -0.67
N ASP A 185 -4.87 -0.57 -0.56
CA ASP A 185 -3.92 -0.86 -1.63
C ASP A 185 -4.55 -1.63 -2.81
N TRP A 186 -5.28 -2.71 -2.52
CA TRP A 186 -5.96 -3.52 -3.54
C TRP A 186 -7.06 -2.73 -4.24
N GLU A 187 -7.82 -1.89 -3.53
CA GLU A 187 -8.83 -1.02 -4.12
C GLU A 187 -8.18 0.03 -5.01
N TYR A 188 -7.19 0.73 -4.50
CA TYR A 188 -6.59 1.85 -5.21
C TYR A 188 -5.90 1.40 -6.49
N THR A 189 -5.08 0.36 -6.40
CA THR A 189 -4.39 -0.21 -7.58
C THR A 189 -5.38 -0.78 -8.59
N ARG A 190 -6.46 -1.43 -8.14
CA ARG A 190 -7.52 -1.93 -9.03
C ARG A 190 -8.27 -0.81 -9.74
N ARG A 191 -8.59 0.27 -9.02
CA ARG A 191 -9.26 1.45 -9.59
C ARG A 191 -8.41 2.09 -10.68
N ILE A 192 -7.08 2.18 -10.48
CA ILE A 192 -6.14 2.62 -11.51
C ILE A 192 -6.11 1.62 -12.69
N SER A 193 -5.99 0.33 -12.40
CA SER A 193 -5.84 -0.71 -13.43
C SER A 193 -7.07 -0.90 -14.32
N LYS A 194 -8.24 -0.40 -13.92
CA LYS A 194 -9.45 -0.34 -14.77
C LYS A 194 -9.30 0.66 -15.91
N ARG A 195 -8.43 1.66 -15.77
CA ARG A 195 -8.28 2.79 -16.70
C ARG A 195 -6.97 2.75 -17.46
N GLU A 196 -5.89 2.29 -16.81
CA GLU A 196 -4.54 2.30 -17.39
C GLU A 196 -3.85 0.94 -17.18
N LYS A 197 -2.95 0.56 -18.10
CA LYS A 197 -2.09 -0.62 -17.91
C LYS A 197 -1.11 -0.36 -16.77
N CYS A 198 -0.93 -1.34 -15.90
CA CYS A 198 -0.04 -1.25 -14.74
C CYS A 198 0.94 -2.42 -14.73
N TYR A 199 2.13 -2.22 -14.18
CA TYR A 199 3.24 -3.16 -14.42
C TYR A 199 4.01 -3.53 -13.16
N PHE A 200 4.30 -4.83 -13.04
CA PHE A 200 5.31 -5.37 -12.15
C PHE A 200 6.70 -5.18 -12.79
N ILE A 201 7.64 -4.60 -12.04
CA ILE A 201 8.99 -4.31 -12.50
C ILE A 201 9.98 -5.22 -11.76
N PRO A 202 10.55 -6.24 -12.42
CA PRO A 202 11.42 -7.22 -11.76
C PRO A 202 12.76 -6.63 -11.29
N SER A 203 13.22 -5.56 -11.94
CA SER A 203 14.51 -4.91 -11.68
C SER A 203 14.47 -3.89 -10.54
N SER A 204 13.29 -3.35 -10.20
CA SER A 204 13.10 -2.55 -8.99
C SER A 204 12.79 -3.51 -7.83
N ILE A 205 13.68 -3.57 -6.85
CA ILE A 205 13.61 -4.56 -5.76
C ILE A 205 13.52 -3.83 -4.42
N ALA A 206 12.67 -4.33 -3.52
CA ALA A 206 12.64 -3.94 -2.12
C ALA A 206 12.51 -5.19 -1.24
N ASP A 207 13.10 -5.16 -0.04
CA ASP A 207 12.80 -6.17 0.97
C ASP A 207 11.64 -5.68 1.85
N HIS A 208 10.84 -6.59 2.40
CA HIS A 208 9.80 -6.27 3.36
C HIS A 208 10.12 -6.99 4.66
N PHE A 209 10.43 -6.23 5.71
CA PHE A 209 10.88 -6.72 7.01
C PHE A 209 9.70 -7.04 7.93
N SER A 210 8.58 -7.44 7.34
CA SER A 210 7.39 -7.88 8.06
C SER A 210 7.68 -9.09 8.96
N GLY A 211 6.94 -9.16 10.08
CA GLY A 211 7.04 -10.27 11.03
C GLY A 211 6.65 -11.64 10.46
N SER A 212 5.96 -11.69 9.32
CA SER A 212 5.58 -12.92 8.63
C SER A 212 5.57 -12.73 7.11
N ASN A 213 6.04 -13.74 6.37
CA ASN A 213 6.02 -13.74 4.90
C ASN A 213 4.58 -13.92 4.32
N VAL A 214 3.65 -14.41 5.13
CA VAL A 214 2.24 -14.59 4.73
C VAL A 214 1.36 -13.50 5.34
N GLY A 215 0.34 -13.09 4.58
CA GLY A 215 -0.61 -12.09 5.02
C GLY A 215 -1.43 -12.56 6.23
N ALA A 216 -2.02 -11.61 6.94
CA ALA A 216 -2.86 -11.89 8.10
C ALA A 216 -4.00 -12.87 7.75
N ASP A 217 -4.20 -13.89 8.58
CA ASP A 217 -5.25 -14.89 8.43
C ASP A 217 -6.13 -14.93 9.67
N ILE A 218 -7.45 -14.77 9.50
CA ILE A 218 -8.43 -14.80 10.58
C ILE A 218 -8.38 -16.11 11.38
N ILE A 219 -7.86 -17.20 10.78
CA ILE A 219 -7.74 -18.50 11.43
C ILE A 219 -6.61 -18.51 12.46
N THR A 220 -5.45 -17.94 12.12
CA THR A 220 -4.23 -18.01 12.94
C THR A 220 -3.94 -16.74 13.73
N SER A 221 -4.63 -15.63 13.43
CA SER A 221 -4.41 -14.35 14.09
C SER A 221 -4.72 -14.41 15.60
N PRO A 222 -3.92 -13.71 16.43
CA PRO A 222 -4.12 -13.66 17.87
C PRO A 222 -5.39 -12.87 18.23
N LYS A 223 -5.91 -13.10 19.44
CA LYS A 223 -7.22 -12.57 19.88
C LYS A 223 -7.27 -11.04 19.89
N ASP A 224 -6.18 -10.36 20.23
CA ASP A 224 -6.05 -8.90 20.26
C ASP A 224 -6.09 -8.25 18.86
N ARG A 225 -5.85 -9.03 17.80
CA ARG A 225 -5.85 -8.54 16.41
C ARG A 225 -7.05 -9.01 15.59
N ILE A 226 -7.82 -9.97 16.10
CA ILE A 226 -8.88 -10.60 15.32
C ILE A 226 -9.99 -9.63 14.93
N ASP A 227 -10.28 -8.65 15.78
CA ASP A 227 -11.33 -7.67 15.52
C ASP A 227 -10.99 -6.73 14.36
N ARG A 228 -9.71 -6.58 14.01
CA ARG A 228 -9.27 -5.84 12.82
C ARG A 228 -9.84 -6.46 11.54
N PHE A 229 -10.14 -7.76 11.52
CA PHE A 229 -10.73 -8.42 10.35
C PHE A 229 -12.12 -7.90 10.02
N ASN A 230 -12.80 -7.22 10.95
CA ASN A 230 -14.00 -6.48 10.63
C ASN A 230 -13.75 -5.46 9.51
N TYR A 231 -12.65 -4.70 9.57
CA TYR A 231 -12.23 -3.77 8.51
C TYR A 231 -12.00 -4.52 7.19
N MET A 232 -11.27 -5.63 7.20
CA MET A 232 -11.03 -6.44 5.99
C MET A 232 -12.36 -6.80 5.31
N TYR A 233 -13.28 -7.45 6.04
CA TYR A 233 -14.55 -7.88 5.44
C TYR A 233 -15.44 -6.71 5.04
N ARG A 234 -15.43 -5.58 5.77
CA ARG A 234 -16.15 -4.35 5.42
C ARG A 234 -15.61 -3.74 4.12
N ASN A 235 -14.30 -3.54 4.05
CA ASN A 235 -13.59 -2.89 2.96
C ASN A 235 -13.63 -3.75 1.69
N ASP A 236 -13.57 -5.08 1.82
CA ASP A 236 -13.75 -6.00 0.69
C ASP A 236 -15.13 -5.87 0.02
N VAL A 237 -16.20 -5.54 0.78
CA VAL A 237 -17.51 -5.21 0.16
C VAL A 237 -17.39 -3.97 -0.72
N VAL A 238 -16.65 -2.93 -0.27
CA VAL A 238 -16.39 -1.73 -1.08
C VAL A 238 -15.63 -2.10 -2.35
N LEU A 239 -14.49 -2.78 -2.21
CA LEU A 239 -13.65 -3.19 -3.34
C LEU A 239 -14.42 -3.98 -4.39
N TYR A 240 -15.06 -5.09 -3.99
CA TYR A 240 -15.65 -6.00 -4.98
C TYR A 240 -17.01 -5.54 -5.49
N ARG A 241 -17.77 -4.67 -4.78
CA ARG A 241 -19.03 -4.15 -5.37
C ARG A 241 -18.78 -3.26 -6.58
N GLN A 242 -17.61 -2.63 -6.67
CA GLN A 242 -17.22 -1.81 -7.83
C GLN A 242 -17.05 -2.63 -9.12
N ASP A 243 -16.94 -3.96 -9.02
CA ASP A 243 -16.89 -4.91 -10.13
C ASP A 243 -18.30 -5.44 -10.50
N GLY A 244 -19.37 -4.84 -10.00
CA GLY A 244 -20.75 -5.22 -10.32
C GLY A 244 -21.10 -6.64 -9.84
N ILE A 245 -21.86 -7.38 -10.65
CA ILE A 245 -22.33 -8.73 -10.30
C ILE A 245 -21.17 -9.72 -10.14
N GLU A 246 -20.15 -9.64 -10.99
CA GLU A 246 -18.99 -10.54 -10.97
C GLU A 246 -18.21 -10.40 -9.65
N GLY A 247 -18.00 -9.15 -9.20
CA GLY A 247 -17.35 -8.90 -7.91
C GLY A 247 -18.19 -9.36 -6.71
N ARG A 248 -19.52 -9.20 -6.76
CA ARG A 248 -20.41 -9.74 -5.72
C ARG A 248 -20.34 -11.27 -5.62
N ILE A 249 -20.30 -11.96 -6.77
CA ILE A 249 -20.12 -13.42 -6.83
C ILE A 249 -18.75 -13.81 -6.25
N TYR A 250 -17.67 -13.14 -6.68
CA TYR A 250 -16.32 -13.37 -6.15
C TYR A 250 -16.28 -13.27 -4.63
N LEU A 251 -16.83 -12.19 -4.08
CA LEU A 251 -16.87 -11.95 -2.63
C LEU A 251 -17.69 -13.03 -1.91
N GLY A 252 -18.82 -13.44 -2.48
CA GLY A 252 -19.65 -14.53 -1.97
C GLY A 252 -18.87 -15.84 -1.85
N ILE A 253 -18.22 -16.26 -2.94
CA ILE A 253 -17.37 -17.47 -2.97
C ILE A 253 -16.23 -17.36 -1.96
N ARG A 254 -15.52 -16.22 -1.93
CA ARG A 254 -14.39 -16.03 -1.03
C ARG A 254 -14.81 -16.11 0.44
N ASN A 255 -15.90 -15.46 0.81
CA ASN A 255 -16.45 -15.51 2.16
C ASN A 255 -16.92 -16.93 2.53
N MET A 256 -17.50 -17.67 1.58
CA MET A 256 -17.85 -19.08 1.77
C MET A 256 -16.61 -19.94 2.04
N VAL A 257 -15.55 -19.79 1.24
CA VAL A 257 -14.27 -20.50 1.45
C VAL A 257 -13.67 -20.17 2.82
N HIS A 258 -13.67 -18.89 3.24
CA HIS A 258 -13.18 -18.51 4.57
C HIS A 258 -14.00 -19.17 5.69
N ARG A 259 -15.33 -19.23 5.55
CA ARG A 259 -16.22 -19.91 6.51
C ARG A 259 -15.91 -21.40 6.58
N LEU A 260 -15.77 -22.09 5.45
CA LEU A 260 -15.40 -23.50 5.41
C LEU A 260 -14.05 -23.74 6.09
N ARG A 261 -13.04 -22.92 5.80
CA ARG A 261 -11.73 -23.03 6.46
C ARG A 261 -11.81 -22.81 7.97
N ILE A 262 -12.68 -21.91 8.45
CA ILE A 262 -12.94 -21.72 9.89
C ILE A 262 -13.57 -22.97 10.51
N ILE A 263 -14.57 -23.59 9.87
CA ILE A 263 -15.18 -24.84 10.35
C ILE A 263 -14.12 -25.92 10.54
N LEU A 264 -13.22 -26.05 9.57
CA LEU A 264 -12.22 -27.11 9.53
C LEU A 264 -11.02 -26.87 10.45
N LYS A 265 -10.55 -25.61 10.61
CA LYS A 265 -9.23 -25.33 11.19
C LYS A 265 -9.24 -24.41 12.43
N ALA A 266 -10.31 -23.67 12.69
CA ALA A 266 -10.31 -22.69 13.79
C ALA A 266 -10.78 -23.30 15.12
N LYS A 267 -10.11 -22.93 16.21
CA LYS A 267 -10.55 -23.22 17.59
C LYS A 267 -11.78 -22.38 17.98
N ASP A 268 -11.68 -21.06 17.89
CA ASP A 268 -12.80 -20.13 18.16
C ASP A 268 -13.58 -19.81 16.88
N LYS A 269 -14.62 -20.59 16.59
CA LYS A 269 -15.42 -20.48 15.36
C LYS A 269 -16.46 -19.36 15.45
N LYS A 270 -17.15 -19.25 16.60
CA LYS A 270 -18.30 -18.34 16.79
C LYS A 270 -17.91 -16.89 16.55
N ARG A 271 -16.83 -16.43 17.21
CA ARG A 271 -16.36 -15.04 17.05
C ARG A 271 -15.93 -14.74 15.61
N LYS A 272 -15.26 -15.67 14.94
CA LYS A 272 -14.82 -15.51 13.54
C LYS A 272 -15.98 -15.38 12.56
N PHE A 273 -17.04 -16.18 12.73
CA PHE A 273 -18.25 -16.04 11.94
C PHE A 273 -18.96 -14.71 12.18
N GLU A 274 -19.01 -14.27 13.44
CA GLU A 274 -19.57 -12.98 13.80
C GLU A 274 -18.82 -11.83 13.11
N ILE A 275 -17.49 -11.84 13.13
CA ILE A 275 -16.65 -10.84 12.45
C ILE A 275 -16.92 -10.80 10.95
N ILE A 276 -16.96 -11.96 10.27
CA ILE A 276 -17.29 -12.04 8.85
C ILE A 276 -18.66 -11.43 8.57
N ARG A 277 -19.68 -11.82 9.36
CA ARG A 277 -21.06 -11.37 9.19
C ARG A 277 -21.19 -9.87 9.44
N LYS A 278 -20.60 -9.38 10.55
CA LYS A 278 -20.63 -7.97 10.97
C LYS A 278 -19.94 -7.09 9.92
N GLY A 279 -18.69 -7.38 9.58
CA GLY A 279 -17.93 -6.62 8.58
C GLY A 279 -18.61 -6.62 7.21
N THR A 280 -19.11 -7.78 6.75
CA THR A 280 -19.86 -7.83 5.47
C THR A 280 -21.15 -7.01 5.51
N LYS A 281 -21.90 -7.00 6.63
CA LYS A 281 -23.13 -6.21 6.78
C LYS A 281 -22.82 -4.70 6.81
N GLU A 282 -21.80 -4.30 7.56
CA GLU A 282 -21.33 -2.92 7.63
C GLU A 282 -20.86 -2.44 6.26
N GLY A 283 -20.10 -3.28 5.54
CA GLY A 283 -19.64 -3.00 4.20
C GLY A 283 -20.78 -2.62 3.26
N LYS A 284 -21.92 -3.32 3.30
CA LYS A 284 -23.09 -2.99 2.46
C LYS A 284 -23.66 -1.58 2.70
N LYS A 285 -23.42 -1.00 3.88
CA LYS A 285 -23.86 0.35 4.27
C LYS A 285 -22.73 1.39 4.21
N PHE A 286 -21.51 0.95 3.94
CA PHE A 286 -20.32 1.80 3.93
C PHE A 286 -20.03 2.26 2.51
N PHE A 287 -20.12 3.56 2.26
CA PHE A 287 -19.93 4.19 0.94
C PHE A 287 -18.95 5.36 1.10
N PRO A 288 -17.64 5.10 1.25
CA PRO A 288 -16.67 6.16 1.37
C PRO A 288 -16.58 6.93 0.05
N GLU A 289 -16.32 8.23 0.14
CA GLU A 289 -16.20 9.11 -1.01
C GLU A 289 -14.76 9.18 -1.51
N ILE A 290 -14.61 9.31 -2.83
CA ILE A 290 -13.29 9.52 -3.42
C ILE A 290 -12.94 10.99 -3.31
N GLU A 291 -11.96 11.29 -2.46
CA GLU A 291 -11.37 12.63 -2.38
C GLU A 291 -10.39 12.84 -3.54
N TYR A 292 -10.32 14.07 -4.05
CA TYR A 292 -9.35 14.47 -5.07
C TYR A 292 -8.39 15.52 -4.47
N PRO A 293 -7.10 15.52 -4.84
CA PRO A 293 -6.16 16.55 -4.39
C PRO A 293 -6.62 17.95 -4.84
N ASN A 294 -6.52 18.94 -3.95
CA ASN A 294 -6.82 20.33 -4.25
C ASN A 294 -5.68 20.91 -5.07
N LEU A 295 -5.91 21.19 -6.35
CA LEU A 295 -4.94 21.92 -7.15
C LEU A 295 -4.96 23.37 -6.69
N LYS A 296 -3.83 23.86 -6.17
CA LYS A 296 -3.61 25.31 -6.13
C LYS A 296 -3.75 25.79 -7.58
N ARG A 297 -4.74 26.64 -7.83
CA ARG A 297 -4.79 27.40 -9.08
C ARG A 297 -3.63 28.39 -8.95
N ASP A 298 -2.56 28.13 -9.72
CA ASP A 298 -1.53 29.13 -9.96
C ASP A 298 -2.15 30.37 -10.65
#